data_AF-A0A2I2GD34-F1
#
_entry.id   AF-A0A2I2GD34-F1
#
_cell.length_a   1.000
_cell.length_b   1.000
_cell.length_c   1.000
_cell.angle_alpha   90.00
_cell.angle_beta   90.00
_cell.angle_gamma   90.00
#
_symmetry.space_group_name_H-M   'P 1'
#
loop_
_entity.id
_entity.type
_entity.pdbx_description
1 polymer ?
#
loop_
_entity_poly.entity_id
_entity_poly.type
_entity_poly.pdbx_seq_one_letter_code
_entity_poly.pdbx_strand_id
1 'polypeptide(L)'
;MVGRQYRSADYADSDPELEVMQAMLPEEDEPIRARAWTRYLLSWLCGLFFGVLVVIPYSHVRFSKEVTANLPGALPRVPLHEWTIHHVQRNHGFEAAPPEGAKQEAIWDSLLPNGFGYVNHPDVAANLSILGVFHSLHCLYTIRRAYYDPNSTNDVLDLGLEREPHVGHCFDYLQQTLTCTVDPTIEPADKHLFEDPSWGFDKQCRDIEEIKAWAEEYRVWDAEGTFLPF
;
A
#
# COMPACT_ATOMS: atom_id res chain seq x y z
N MET A 1 -89.69 81.01 -33.44
CA MET A 1 -89.92 79.56 -33.61
C MET A 1 -88.64 78.84 -33.22
N VAL A 2 -88.75 77.91 -32.25
CA VAL A 2 -87.97 76.67 -32.01
C VAL A 2 -86.43 76.74 -32.16
N GLY A 3 -85.56 76.33 -31.23
CA GLY A 3 -85.65 75.55 -29.99
C GLY A 3 -84.21 75.16 -29.60
N ARG A 4 -83.92 75.09 -28.30
CA ARG A 4 -82.62 74.72 -27.71
C ARG A 4 -82.58 73.19 -27.51
N GLN A 5 -81.39 72.54 -27.57
CA GLN A 5 -80.78 71.68 -26.52
C GLN A 5 -79.74 70.64 -27.05
N TYR A 6 -78.75 70.36 -26.18
CA TYR A 6 -77.52 69.56 -26.20
C TYR A 6 -77.57 68.05 -26.64
N ARG A 7 -76.47 67.51 -27.19
CA ARG A 7 -75.66 66.37 -26.61
C ARG A 7 -74.38 65.97 -27.39
N SER A 8 -73.50 65.31 -26.63
CA SER A 8 -72.13 64.75 -26.78
C SER A 8 -71.86 63.66 -27.83
N ALA A 9 -70.59 63.49 -28.23
CA ALA A 9 -69.92 62.17 -28.35
C ALA A 9 -68.37 62.31 -28.47
N ASP A 10 -67.66 61.47 -27.71
CA ASP A 10 -66.20 61.25 -27.72
C ASP A 10 -65.74 60.44 -28.94
N TYR A 11 -64.50 60.65 -29.41
CA TYR A 11 -63.69 59.60 -30.06
C TYR A 11 -62.21 59.95 -30.00
N ALA A 12 -61.41 59.10 -29.32
CA ALA A 12 -59.97 59.20 -29.20
C ALA A 12 -59.30 58.50 -30.41
N ASP A 13 -58.31 59.17 -30.99
CA ASP A 13 -57.51 58.70 -32.13
C ASP A 13 -56.22 58.02 -31.60
N SER A 14 -55.91 56.82 -32.10
CA SER A 14 -54.77 56.00 -31.70
C SER A 14 -53.72 55.98 -32.80
N ASP A 15 -52.49 56.38 -32.45
CA ASP A 15 -51.33 56.58 -33.34
C ASP A 15 -50.70 55.25 -33.83
N PRO A 16 -50.59 55.03 -35.16
CA PRO A 16 -50.07 53.80 -35.76
C PRO A 16 -48.55 53.61 -35.70
N GLU A 17 -47.75 54.58 -35.21
CA GLU A 17 -46.29 54.39 -35.08
C GLU A 17 -45.89 53.52 -33.86
N LEU A 18 -46.78 53.30 -32.89
CA LEU A 18 -46.49 52.51 -31.69
C LEU A 18 -46.51 50.99 -31.94
N GLU A 19 -47.22 50.52 -32.97
CA GLU A 19 -47.36 49.08 -33.26
C GLU A 19 -46.12 48.48 -33.93
N VAL A 20 -45.34 49.27 -34.67
CA VAL A 20 -44.17 48.76 -35.41
C VAL A 20 -42.95 48.55 -34.51
N MET A 21 -42.80 49.33 -33.43
CA MET A 21 -41.71 49.14 -32.46
C MET A 21 -41.92 47.95 -31.50
N GLN A 22 -43.12 47.37 -31.44
CA GLN A 22 -43.40 46.17 -30.64
C GLN A 22 -43.08 44.86 -31.37
N ALA A 23 -42.75 44.90 -32.66
CA ALA A 23 -42.44 43.70 -33.46
C ALA A 23 -40.95 43.31 -33.50
N MET A 24 -40.07 43.98 -32.72
CA MET A 24 -38.63 43.66 -32.63
C MET A 24 -38.17 43.32 -31.21
N LEU A 25 -39.04 42.71 -30.39
CA LEU A 25 -38.61 42.10 -29.14
C LEU A 25 -38.35 40.61 -29.38
N PRO A 26 -37.17 40.07 -28.98
CA PRO A 26 -36.90 38.66 -29.15
C PRO A 26 -37.90 37.85 -28.32
N GLU A 27 -38.55 36.89 -28.97
CA GLU A 27 -39.46 35.94 -28.33
C GLU A 27 -38.70 35.18 -27.24
N GLU A 28 -39.20 35.22 -26.00
CA GLU A 28 -38.52 34.67 -24.84
C GLU A 28 -38.43 33.13 -24.92
N ASP A 29 -37.28 32.61 -25.38
CA ASP A 29 -36.90 31.18 -25.35
C ASP A 29 -36.62 30.62 -23.92
N GLU A 30 -37.19 31.24 -22.88
CA GLU A 30 -36.98 30.92 -21.46
C GLU A 30 -37.46 29.51 -21.02
N PRO A 31 -38.56 28.90 -21.51
CA PRO A 31 -39.02 27.62 -20.96
C PRO A 31 -38.25 26.39 -21.47
N ILE A 32 -37.61 26.46 -22.64
CA ILE A 32 -36.91 25.31 -23.25
C ILE A 32 -35.49 25.18 -22.68
N ARG A 33 -34.80 26.30 -22.49
CA ARG A 33 -33.43 26.32 -21.95
C ARG A 33 -33.41 25.89 -20.47
N ALA A 34 -34.32 26.40 -19.64
CA ALA A 34 -34.43 26.00 -18.23
C ALA A 34 -34.74 24.50 -18.03
N ARG A 35 -35.54 23.91 -18.92
CA ARG A 35 -35.84 22.46 -18.93
C ARG A 35 -34.63 21.62 -19.38
N ALA A 36 -33.77 22.14 -20.25
CA ALA A 36 -32.55 21.46 -20.63
C ALA A 36 -31.53 21.45 -19.48
N TRP A 37 -31.28 22.60 -18.85
CA TRP A 37 -30.35 22.72 -17.71
C TRP A 37 -30.76 21.87 -16.51
N THR A 38 -32.04 21.82 -16.18
CA THR A 38 -32.55 20.96 -15.10
C THR A 38 -32.35 19.47 -15.39
N ARG A 39 -32.49 19.01 -16.64
CA ARG A 39 -32.19 17.61 -17.03
C ARG A 39 -30.69 17.31 -16.96
N TYR A 40 -29.83 18.25 -17.34
CA TYR A 40 -28.38 18.08 -17.21
C TYR A 40 -27.94 18.06 -15.74
N LEU A 41 -28.49 18.95 -14.91
CA LEU A 41 -28.25 18.96 -13.46
C LEU A 41 -28.72 17.67 -12.80
N LEU A 42 -29.92 17.19 -13.12
CA LEU A 42 -30.45 15.95 -12.55
C LEU A 42 -29.60 14.73 -12.96
N SER A 43 -29.20 14.66 -14.24
CA SER A 43 -28.30 13.60 -14.75
C SER A 43 -26.93 13.64 -14.05
N TRP A 44 -26.36 14.83 -13.88
CA TRP A 44 -25.08 15.01 -13.19
C TRP A 44 -25.16 14.65 -11.70
N LEU A 45 -26.25 15.02 -11.02
CA LEU A 45 -26.53 14.65 -9.62
C LEU A 45 -26.75 13.14 -9.47
N CYS A 46 -27.47 12.50 -10.39
CA CYS A 46 -27.64 11.03 -10.39
C CYS A 46 -26.31 10.31 -10.65
N GLY A 47 -25.49 10.83 -11.57
CA GLY A 47 -24.15 10.29 -11.84
C GLY A 47 -23.21 10.41 -10.64
N LEU A 48 -23.22 11.56 -9.94
CA LEU A 48 -22.50 11.73 -8.68
C LEU A 48 -23.01 10.81 -7.58
N PHE A 49 -24.33 10.68 -7.43
CA PHE A 49 -24.94 9.79 -6.45
C PHE A 49 -24.53 8.32 -6.70
N PHE A 50 -24.56 7.87 -7.96
CA PHE A 50 -24.13 6.52 -8.33
C PHE A 50 -22.62 6.32 -8.14
N GLY A 51 -21.79 7.30 -8.52
CA GLY A 51 -20.35 7.26 -8.31
C GLY A 51 -19.98 7.18 -6.82
N VAL A 52 -20.57 8.04 -5.99
CA VAL A 52 -20.25 8.14 -4.57
C VAL A 52 -20.81 6.99 -3.75
N LEU A 53 -22.03 6.53 -4.02
CA LEU A 53 -22.69 5.50 -3.19
C LEU A 53 -22.50 4.08 -3.68
N VAL A 54 -22.11 3.88 -4.93
CA VAL A 54 -21.93 2.53 -5.50
C VAL A 54 -20.47 2.31 -5.86
N VAL A 55 -19.90 3.16 -6.73
CA VAL A 55 -18.56 2.89 -7.28
C VAL A 55 -17.46 3.04 -6.24
N ILE A 56 -17.45 4.11 -5.46
CA ILE A 56 -16.44 4.36 -4.42
C ILE A 56 -16.48 3.27 -3.32
N PRO A 57 -17.59 2.99 -2.63
CA PRO A 57 -17.60 1.95 -1.60
C PRO A 57 -17.34 0.56 -2.19
N TYR A 58 -17.82 0.26 -3.41
CA TYR A 58 -17.51 -1.01 -4.06
C TYR A 58 -16.02 -1.17 -4.38
N SER A 59 -15.37 -0.13 -4.93
CA SER A 59 -13.93 -0.17 -5.23
C SER A 59 -13.09 -0.25 -3.97
N HIS A 60 -13.43 0.49 -2.90
CA HIS A 60 -12.78 0.38 -1.60
C HIS A 60 -12.91 -1.02 -1.00
N VAL A 61 -14.11 -1.61 -1.01
CA VAL A 61 -14.34 -2.97 -0.49
C VAL A 61 -13.60 -4.04 -1.31
N ARG A 62 -13.58 -3.89 -2.64
CA ARG A 62 -12.86 -4.84 -3.51
C ARG A 62 -11.35 -4.73 -3.30
N PHE A 63 -10.80 -3.52 -3.30
CA PHE A 63 -9.39 -3.25 -3.07
C PHE A 63 -8.94 -3.77 -1.70
N SER A 64 -9.74 -3.54 -0.64
CA SER A 64 -9.41 -4.04 0.70
C SER A 64 -9.38 -5.57 0.78
N LYS A 65 -10.29 -6.26 0.07
CA LYS A 65 -10.32 -7.73 0.05
C LYS A 65 -9.13 -8.33 -0.71
N GLU A 66 -8.67 -7.65 -1.75
CA GLU A 66 -7.53 -8.10 -2.57
C GLU A 66 -6.20 -7.98 -1.81
N VAL A 67 -6.07 -6.98 -0.93
CA VAL A 67 -4.87 -6.76 -0.10
C VAL A 67 -4.73 -7.76 1.06
N THR A 68 -5.82 -8.41 1.51
CA THR A 68 -5.80 -9.28 2.70
C THR A 68 -6.27 -10.72 2.46
N ALA A 69 -6.53 -11.13 1.21
CA ALA A 69 -6.97 -12.50 0.94
C ALA A 69 -5.81 -13.48 1.10
N ASN A 70 -5.95 -14.42 2.04
CA ASN A 70 -5.06 -15.59 2.13
C ASN A 70 -5.15 -16.37 0.82
N LEU A 71 -4.01 -16.60 0.17
CA LEU A 71 -3.95 -17.46 -1.02
C LEU A 71 -4.24 -18.92 -0.62
N PRO A 72 -5.12 -19.65 -1.34
CA PRO A 72 -5.34 -21.07 -1.08
C PRO A 72 -4.03 -21.86 -1.13
N GLY A 73 -3.76 -22.66 -0.10
CA GLY A 73 -2.55 -23.47 0.00
C GLY A 73 -1.38 -22.79 0.74
N ALA A 74 -1.35 -21.46 0.81
CA ALA A 74 -0.35 -20.75 1.58
C ALA A 74 -0.62 -20.85 3.09
N LEU A 75 0.46 -20.78 3.88
CA LEU A 75 0.38 -20.72 5.33
C LEU A 75 -0.43 -19.50 5.81
N PRO A 76 -1.14 -19.64 6.95
CA PRO A 76 -1.91 -18.54 7.52
C PRO A 76 -1.01 -17.40 7.98
N ARG A 77 -1.54 -16.18 7.93
CA ARG A 77 -0.83 -14.96 8.32
C ARG A 77 -1.59 -14.22 9.42
N VAL A 78 -0.87 -13.55 10.31
CA VAL A 78 -1.46 -12.64 11.29
C VAL A 78 -2.00 -11.41 10.54
N PRO A 79 -3.27 -11.03 10.76
CA PRO A 79 -3.85 -9.86 10.10
C PRO A 79 -3.27 -8.58 10.70
N LEU A 80 -2.27 -8.00 10.03
CA LEU A 80 -1.72 -6.68 10.35
C LEU A 80 -2.43 -5.62 9.48
N HIS A 81 -2.98 -4.59 10.12
CA HIS A 81 -3.73 -3.52 9.44
C HIS A 81 -3.11 -2.14 9.61
N GLU A 82 -2.25 -1.97 10.60
CA GLU A 82 -1.61 -0.69 10.90
C GLU A 82 -0.31 -0.56 10.10
N TRP A 83 -0.14 0.62 9.49
CA TRP A 83 1.12 1.01 8.84
C TRP A 83 1.88 1.95 9.76
N THR A 84 3.16 1.66 9.97
CA THR A 84 4.06 2.49 10.77
C THR A 84 5.22 2.98 9.92
N ILE A 85 5.73 4.17 10.20
CA ILE A 85 6.93 4.68 9.56
C ILE A 85 8.14 4.11 10.30
N HIS A 86 8.98 3.35 9.59
CA HIS A 86 10.29 2.93 10.07
C HIS A 86 11.37 3.82 9.46
N HIS A 87 12.17 4.48 10.31
CA HIS A 87 13.30 5.27 9.84
C HIS A 87 14.55 4.40 9.83
N VAL A 88 15.05 4.08 8.63
CA VAL A 88 16.29 3.32 8.46
C VAL A 88 17.47 4.23 8.81
N GLN A 89 18.20 3.88 9.85
CA GLN A 89 19.36 4.63 10.30
C GLN A 89 20.44 3.68 10.78
N ARG A 90 21.69 4.10 10.59
CA ARG A 90 22.85 3.34 11.04
C ARG A 90 22.82 3.16 12.56
N ASN A 91 22.99 1.94 13.04
CA ASN A 91 23.12 1.64 14.45
C ASN A 91 24.37 0.80 14.73
N HIS A 92 25.40 1.48 15.26
CA HIS A 92 26.67 0.88 15.62
C HIS A 92 26.58 -0.34 16.55
N GLY A 93 25.56 -0.44 17.39
CA GLY A 93 25.40 -1.60 18.25
C GLY A 93 25.01 -2.87 17.48
N PHE A 94 24.26 -2.75 16.39
CA PHE A 94 23.93 -3.87 15.50
C PHE A 94 25.10 -4.21 14.55
N GLU A 95 25.91 -3.21 14.20
CA GLU A 95 27.08 -3.39 13.34
C GLU A 95 28.27 -4.05 14.04
N ALA A 96 28.44 -3.80 15.34
CA ALA A 96 29.58 -4.30 16.10
C ALA A 96 29.66 -5.83 16.07
N ALA A 97 30.87 -6.37 16.05
CA ALA A 97 31.10 -7.80 16.23
C ALA A 97 30.53 -8.32 17.58
N PRO A 98 30.11 -9.60 17.66
CA PRO A 98 29.72 -10.23 18.91
C PRO A 98 30.83 -10.10 19.96
N PRO A 99 30.52 -9.72 21.22
CA PRO A 99 31.54 -9.66 22.26
C PRO A 99 32.14 -11.05 22.51
N GLU A 100 33.46 -11.10 22.74
CA GLU A 100 34.17 -12.36 22.96
C GLU A 100 33.58 -13.15 24.13
N GLY A 101 33.28 -14.43 23.91
CA GLY A 101 32.68 -15.31 24.91
C GLY A 101 31.22 -15.02 25.26
N ALA A 102 30.58 -14.01 24.67
CA ALA A 102 29.17 -13.71 24.93
C ALA A 102 28.24 -14.76 24.33
N LYS A 103 27.35 -15.31 25.14
CA LYS A 103 26.31 -16.25 24.70
C LYS A 103 25.05 -15.55 24.15
N GLN A 104 24.85 -14.30 24.52
CA GLN A 104 23.68 -13.48 24.23
C GLN A 104 24.13 -12.02 24.03
N GLU A 105 23.32 -11.24 23.31
CA GLU A 105 23.63 -9.86 22.93
C GLU A 105 22.37 -9.01 23.10
N ALA A 106 22.31 -8.19 24.16
CA ALA A 106 21.09 -7.48 24.56
C ALA A 106 20.44 -6.64 23.46
N ILE A 107 21.24 -6.05 22.56
CA ILE A 107 20.72 -5.27 21.43
C ILE A 107 20.02 -6.15 20.39
N TRP A 108 20.56 -7.34 20.09
CA TRP A 108 19.94 -8.31 19.20
C TRP A 108 18.74 -8.98 19.86
N ASP A 109 18.84 -9.29 21.15
CA ASP A 109 17.74 -9.86 21.93
C ASP A 109 16.54 -8.89 22.02
N SER A 110 16.78 -7.57 21.93
CA SER A 110 15.72 -6.56 21.95
C SER A 110 14.78 -6.59 20.73
N LEU A 111 15.19 -7.24 19.64
CA LEU A 111 14.34 -7.46 18.46
C LEU A 111 13.31 -8.58 18.66
N LEU A 112 13.50 -9.42 19.67
CA LEU A 112 12.65 -10.57 19.94
C LEU A 112 11.60 -10.23 21.00
N PRO A 113 10.33 -10.64 20.82
CA PRO A 113 9.34 -10.54 21.86
C PRO A 113 9.60 -11.60 22.93
N ASN A 114 8.92 -11.46 24.07
CA ASN A 114 8.84 -12.54 25.05
C ASN A 114 8.33 -13.83 24.37
N GLY A 115 9.00 -14.95 24.64
CA GLY A 115 8.71 -16.22 23.97
C GLY A 115 9.33 -16.36 22.58
N PHE A 116 10.19 -15.43 22.16
CA PHE A 116 11.00 -15.48 20.93
C PHE A 116 10.20 -15.58 19.62
N GLY A 117 8.89 -15.27 19.67
CA GLY A 117 8.01 -15.36 18.52
C GLY A 117 7.38 -16.73 18.29
N TYR A 118 7.57 -17.67 19.20
CA TYR A 118 6.83 -18.94 19.19
C TYR A 118 5.41 -18.74 19.68
N VAL A 119 4.46 -19.35 18.98
CA VAL A 119 3.03 -19.23 19.25
C VAL A 119 2.33 -20.58 19.16
N ASN A 120 1.20 -20.66 19.87
CA ASN A 120 0.15 -21.64 19.64
C ASN A 120 -1.17 -20.86 19.64
N HIS A 121 -1.95 -20.96 18.58
CA HIS A 121 -3.21 -20.26 18.40
C HIS A 121 -4.31 -21.24 17.96
N PRO A 122 -5.45 -21.33 18.66
CA PRO A 122 -6.47 -22.36 18.42
C PRO A 122 -6.97 -22.40 16.98
N ASP A 123 -7.13 -21.24 16.34
CA ASP A 123 -7.74 -21.15 15.00
C ASP A 123 -6.74 -21.20 13.82
N VAL A 124 -5.52 -20.69 14.00
CA VAL A 124 -4.57 -20.50 12.89
C VAL A 124 -3.24 -21.26 13.07
N ALA A 125 -2.97 -21.79 14.26
CA ALA A 125 -1.76 -22.54 14.58
C ALA A 125 -1.95 -23.42 15.82
N ALA A 126 -2.72 -24.50 15.69
CA ALA A 126 -3.06 -25.37 16.83
C ALA A 126 -1.83 -26.08 17.45
N ASN A 127 -0.74 -26.18 16.69
CA ASN A 127 0.53 -26.74 17.10
C ASN A 127 1.59 -25.64 17.32
N LEU A 128 2.74 -26.01 17.85
CA LEU A 128 3.86 -25.09 18.01
C LEU A 128 4.29 -24.53 16.65
N SER A 129 4.25 -23.21 16.54
CA SER A 129 4.62 -22.45 15.35
C SER A 129 5.49 -21.26 15.72
N ILE A 130 6.14 -20.67 14.72
CA ILE A 130 6.92 -19.44 14.84
C ILE A 130 6.47 -18.44 13.77
N LEU A 131 6.50 -17.15 14.08
CA LEU A 131 6.23 -16.12 13.08
C LEU A 131 7.45 -15.94 12.16
N GLY A 132 7.21 -15.81 10.86
CA GLY A 132 8.25 -15.73 9.83
C GLY A 132 9.26 -14.61 10.06
N VAL A 133 8.83 -13.45 10.58
CA VAL A 133 9.75 -12.35 10.95
C VAL A 133 10.76 -12.78 12.03
N PHE A 134 10.33 -13.50 13.07
CA PHE A 134 11.22 -13.92 14.15
C PHE A 134 12.08 -15.11 13.75
N HIS A 135 11.58 -16.00 12.90
CA HIS A 135 12.41 -17.05 12.30
C HIS A 135 13.51 -16.44 11.41
N SER A 136 13.16 -15.44 10.59
CA SER A 136 14.12 -14.72 9.74
C SER A 136 15.20 -14.01 10.56
N LEU A 137 14.81 -13.32 11.64
CA LEU A 137 15.75 -12.67 12.56
C LEU A 137 16.65 -13.69 13.27
N HIS A 138 16.11 -14.84 13.70
CA HIS A 138 16.89 -15.93 14.29
C HIS A 138 17.93 -16.49 13.30
N CYS A 139 17.54 -16.73 12.05
CA CYS A 139 18.45 -17.18 11.00
C CYS A 139 19.53 -16.13 10.71
N LEU A 140 19.15 -14.85 10.58
CA LEU A 140 20.09 -13.75 10.36
C LEU A 140 21.12 -13.66 11.49
N TYR A 141 20.67 -13.73 12.75
CA TYR A 141 21.56 -13.74 13.91
C TYR A 141 22.49 -14.97 13.89
N THR A 142 21.98 -16.15 13.57
CA THR A 142 22.79 -17.38 13.48
C THR A 142 23.87 -17.27 12.40
N ILE A 143 23.53 -16.74 11.22
CA ILE A 143 24.48 -16.48 10.14
C ILE A 143 25.54 -15.46 10.59
N ARG A 144 25.14 -14.38 11.28
CA ARG A 144 26.07 -13.40 11.86
C ARG A 144 27.04 -14.06 12.85
N ARG A 145 26.54 -14.90 13.76
CA ARG A 145 27.38 -15.61 14.74
C ARG A 145 28.38 -16.55 14.06
N ALA A 146 27.97 -17.23 13.00
CA ALA A 146 28.88 -18.07 12.21
C ALA A 146 29.92 -17.24 11.44
N TYR A 147 29.54 -16.08 10.90
CA TYR A 147 30.47 -15.17 10.22
C TYR A 147 31.58 -14.67 11.13
N TYR A 148 31.25 -14.30 12.37
CA TYR A 148 32.23 -13.84 13.37
C TYR A 148 32.89 -14.97 14.18
N ASP A 149 32.66 -16.25 13.84
CA ASP A 149 33.33 -17.37 14.52
C ASP A 149 34.83 -17.33 14.20
N PRO A 150 35.71 -17.15 15.21
CA PRO A 150 37.16 -17.08 15.01
C PRO A 150 37.75 -18.39 14.47
N ASN A 151 37.03 -19.52 14.56
CA ASN A 151 37.46 -20.80 14.02
C ASN A 151 36.99 -21.03 12.57
N SER A 152 36.26 -20.09 11.96
CA SER A 152 35.84 -20.20 10.57
C SER A 152 37.02 -20.00 9.61
N THR A 153 37.30 -21.00 8.78
CA THR A 153 38.42 -21.01 7.81
C THR A 153 38.02 -20.42 6.45
N ASN A 154 36.98 -19.57 6.38
CA ASN A 154 36.41 -19.11 5.12
C ASN A 154 37.15 -17.89 4.56
N ASP A 155 38.32 -18.13 3.97
CA ASP A 155 39.14 -17.11 3.31
C ASP A 155 38.53 -16.61 1.97
N VAL A 156 37.54 -17.32 1.42
CA VAL A 156 36.93 -17.02 0.10
C VAL A 156 35.98 -15.82 0.13
N LEU A 157 35.40 -15.50 1.29
CA LEU A 157 34.53 -14.33 1.50
C LEU A 157 35.25 -13.19 2.25
N ASP A 158 36.55 -13.36 2.52
CA ASP A 158 37.39 -12.31 3.08
C ASP A 158 37.75 -11.35 1.93
N LEU A 159 36.85 -10.40 1.63
CA LEU A 159 37.01 -9.39 0.58
C LEU A 159 38.20 -8.44 0.79
N GLY A 160 39.04 -8.69 1.80
CA GLY A 160 40.23 -7.93 2.08
C GLY A 160 39.95 -6.63 2.82
N LEU A 161 40.59 -6.52 4.00
CA LEU A 161 40.80 -5.33 4.82
C LEU A 161 39.53 -4.82 5.55
N GLU A 162 39.41 -5.29 6.80
CA GLU A 162 38.40 -4.97 7.81
C GLU A 162 37.07 -5.73 7.65
N ARG A 163 36.98 -6.93 8.26
CA ARG A 163 35.74 -7.72 8.45
C ARG A 163 34.59 -6.98 9.18
N GLU A 164 34.74 -5.69 9.48
CA GLU A 164 33.98 -4.98 10.51
C GLU A 164 32.99 -3.94 9.94
N PRO A 165 33.34 -2.98 9.06
CA PRO A 165 32.38 -1.93 8.72
C PRO A 165 31.28 -2.40 7.77
N HIS A 166 31.64 -3.08 6.67
CA HIS A 166 30.67 -3.37 5.61
C HIS A 166 29.71 -4.49 6.00
N VAL A 167 30.24 -5.60 6.52
CA VAL A 167 29.41 -6.75 6.90
C VAL A 167 28.57 -6.45 8.14
N GLY A 168 29.11 -5.72 9.11
CA GLY A 168 28.35 -5.20 10.25
C GLY A 168 27.15 -4.34 9.78
N HIS A 169 27.41 -3.40 8.86
CA HIS A 169 26.35 -2.58 8.25
C HIS A 169 25.31 -3.42 7.49
N CYS A 170 25.72 -4.47 6.77
CA CYS A 170 24.78 -5.38 6.10
C CYS A 170 23.85 -6.08 7.10
N PHE A 171 24.38 -6.57 8.23
CA PHE A 171 23.54 -7.18 9.26
C PHE A 171 22.58 -6.18 9.90
N ASP A 172 23.02 -4.94 10.16
CA ASP A 172 22.15 -3.86 10.64
C ASP A 172 21.06 -3.52 9.61
N TYR A 173 21.42 -3.36 8.33
CA TYR A 173 20.46 -3.06 7.27
C TYR A 173 19.44 -4.19 7.06
N LEU A 174 19.89 -5.45 7.07
CA LEU A 174 19.01 -6.61 6.91
C LEU A 174 18.04 -6.76 8.08
N GLN A 175 18.49 -6.57 9.33
CA GLN A 175 17.57 -6.64 10.47
C GLN A 175 16.52 -5.52 10.43
N GLN A 176 16.91 -4.31 10.00
CA GLN A 176 15.96 -3.21 9.78
C GLN A 176 14.97 -3.53 8.67
N THR A 177 15.42 -4.14 7.57
CA THR A 177 14.57 -4.53 6.45
C THR A 177 13.57 -5.62 6.84
N LEU A 178 14.01 -6.64 7.59
CA LEU A 178 13.12 -7.69 8.12
C LEU A 178 12.09 -7.12 9.10
N THR A 179 12.50 -6.19 9.96
CA THR A 179 11.62 -5.51 10.92
C THR A 179 10.68 -4.51 10.25
N CYS A 180 11.05 -3.93 9.11
CA CYS A 180 10.21 -3.01 8.34
C CYS A 180 9.16 -3.76 7.52
N THR A 181 9.54 -4.88 6.91
CA THR A 181 8.64 -5.67 6.04
C THR A 181 7.74 -6.63 6.80
N VAL A 182 8.12 -7.00 8.04
CA VAL A 182 7.41 -7.87 8.99
C VAL A 182 6.67 -9.00 8.30
N ASP A 183 7.33 -10.15 8.11
CA ASP A 183 6.64 -11.35 7.63
C ASP A 183 5.68 -11.89 8.72
N PRO A 184 4.34 -11.78 8.53
CA PRO A 184 3.36 -12.19 9.52
C PRO A 184 2.93 -13.66 9.35
N THR A 185 3.62 -14.43 8.51
CA THR A 185 3.31 -15.84 8.25
C THR A 185 3.55 -16.70 9.49
N ILE A 186 2.65 -17.64 9.77
CA ILE A 186 2.76 -18.56 10.90
C ILE A 186 3.30 -19.90 10.41
N GLU A 187 4.58 -20.15 10.70
CA GLU A 187 5.33 -21.31 10.24
C GLU A 187 5.25 -22.45 11.24
N PRO A 188 4.98 -23.69 10.81
CA PRO A 188 5.12 -24.86 11.69
C PRO A 188 6.55 -24.97 12.22
N ALA A 189 6.71 -25.22 13.53
CA ALA A 189 8.01 -25.41 14.18
C ALA A 189 8.23 -26.87 14.60
N ASP A 190 7.77 -27.82 13.77
CA ASP A 190 7.91 -29.25 14.02
C ASP A 190 9.37 -29.72 13.91
N LYS A 191 9.74 -30.76 14.64
CA LYS A 191 11.10 -31.32 14.67
C LYS A 191 11.40 -32.19 13.44
N HIS A 192 10.38 -32.67 12.73
CA HIS A 192 10.55 -33.51 11.54
C HIS A 192 10.98 -32.73 10.29
N LEU A 193 11.04 -31.40 10.37
CA LEU A 193 11.39 -30.52 9.25
C LEU A 193 12.82 -30.73 8.73
N PHE A 194 13.75 -31.23 9.56
CA PHE A 194 15.13 -31.50 9.15
C PHE A 194 15.36 -32.93 8.62
N GLU A 195 14.39 -33.82 8.81
CA GLU A 195 14.50 -35.25 8.47
C GLU A 195 13.74 -35.60 7.17
N ASP A 196 12.87 -34.69 6.70
CA ASP A 196 12.06 -34.86 5.51
C ASP A 196 12.69 -34.16 4.28
N PRO A 197 13.13 -34.90 3.26
CA PRO A 197 13.65 -34.31 2.01
C PRO A 197 12.60 -33.49 1.24
N SER A 198 11.31 -33.68 1.54
CA SER A 198 10.19 -32.92 0.97
C SER A 198 9.77 -31.72 1.82
N TRP A 199 10.58 -31.35 2.82
CA TRP A 199 10.31 -30.20 3.66
C TRP A 199 10.12 -28.91 2.85
N GLY A 200 9.04 -28.20 3.15
CA GLY A 200 8.70 -26.92 2.57
C GLY A 200 7.27 -26.55 2.91
N PHE A 201 6.94 -25.27 2.72
CA PHE A 201 5.59 -24.76 2.88
C PHE A 201 5.40 -23.54 1.97
N ASP A 202 4.17 -23.35 1.52
CA ASP A 202 3.85 -22.23 0.64
C ASP A 202 3.67 -20.95 1.46
N LYS A 203 4.32 -19.86 1.00
CA LYS A 203 4.14 -18.52 1.54
C LYS A 203 3.45 -17.62 0.52
N GLN A 204 2.63 -16.70 1.00
CA GLN A 204 2.11 -15.61 0.18
C GLN A 204 3.14 -14.48 0.10
N CYS A 205 3.71 -14.29 -1.09
CA CYS A 205 4.75 -13.29 -1.38
C CYS A 205 4.23 -12.17 -2.27
N ARG A 206 4.97 -11.06 -2.35
CA ARG A 206 4.81 -10.08 -3.43
C ARG A 206 5.42 -10.65 -4.71
N ASP A 207 4.89 -10.27 -5.87
CA ASP A 207 5.44 -10.70 -7.15
C ASP A 207 6.81 -10.06 -7.39
N ILE A 208 7.85 -10.88 -7.44
CA ILE A 208 9.22 -10.42 -7.68
C ILE A 208 9.45 -10.02 -9.13
N GLU A 209 8.71 -10.58 -10.07
CA GLU A 209 8.86 -10.25 -11.50
C GLU A 209 8.30 -8.87 -11.80
N GLU A 210 7.26 -8.43 -11.07
CA GLU A 210 6.73 -7.06 -11.18
C GLU A 210 7.80 -6.01 -10.84
N ILE A 211 8.51 -6.18 -9.72
CA ILE A 211 9.54 -5.22 -9.31
C ILE A 211 10.80 -5.32 -10.17
N LYS A 212 11.14 -6.51 -10.68
CA LYS A 212 12.23 -6.69 -11.65
C LYS A 212 11.92 -5.96 -12.95
N ALA A 213 10.74 -6.14 -13.52
CA ALA A 213 10.32 -5.46 -14.74
C ALA A 213 10.35 -3.93 -14.57
N TRP A 214 9.87 -3.43 -13.42
CA TRP A 214 9.97 -2.01 -13.10
C TRP A 214 11.43 -1.54 -13.03
N ALA A 215 12.31 -2.28 -12.33
CA ALA A 215 13.72 -1.92 -12.22
C ALA A 215 14.43 -1.94 -13.58
N GLU A 216 14.08 -2.87 -14.46
CA GLU A 216 14.61 -2.96 -15.82
C GLU A 216 14.16 -1.79 -16.71
N GLU A 217 12.89 -1.37 -16.61
CA GLU A 217 12.35 -0.21 -17.35
C GLU A 217 13.11 1.09 -17.01
N TYR A 218 13.46 1.27 -15.74
CA TYR A 218 14.13 2.47 -15.22
C TYR A 218 15.64 2.28 -14.97
N ARG A 219 16.26 1.23 -15.52
CA ARG A 219 17.68 0.94 -15.28
C ARG A 219 18.58 2.06 -15.83
N VAL A 220 19.61 2.42 -15.06
CA VAL A 220 20.60 3.44 -15.45
C VAL A 220 21.71 2.85 -16.32
N TRP A 221 22.02 1.56 -16.15
CA TRP A 221 23.06 0.85 -16.89
C TRP A 221 22.53 -0.45 -17.49
N ASP A 222 23.02 -0.78 -18.68
CA ASP A 222 22.73 -2.03 -19.38
C ASP A 222 23.88 -3.01 -19.12
N ALA A 223 23.90 -3.56 -17.90
CA ALA A 223 24.91 -4.50 -17.45
C ALA A 223 24.26 -5.83 -17.09
N GLU A 224 24.93 -6.93 -17.44
CA GLU A 224 24.55 -8.29 -17.09
C GLU A 224 25.57 -8.84 -16.09
N GLY A 225 25.14 -9.57 -15.05
CA GLY A 225 26.08 -10.32 -14.19
C GLY A 225 25.84 -10.28 -12.69
N THR A 226 26.93 -10.59 -11.97
CA THR A 226 26.95 -11.08 -10.59
C THR A 226 26.88 -9.97 -9.52
N PHE A 227 26.37 -10.32 -8.34
CA PHE A 227 26.25 -9.45 -7.16
C PHE A 227 27.59 -9.02 -6.54
N LEU A 228 28.72 -9.52 -7.05
CA LEU A 228 30.05 -9.10 -6.63
C LEU A 228 30.59 -8.08 -7.64
N PRO A 229 30.97 -6.87 -7.22
CA PRO A 229 31.61 -5.91 -8.11
C PRO A 229 32.96 -6.44 -8.59
N PHE A 230 33.35 -6.04 -9.81
CA PHE A 230 34.69 -6.25 -10.37
C PHE A 230 35.74 -5.40 -9.64
#